data_AF-A0A520D7X9-F1
#
_entry.id   AF-A0A520D7X9-F1
#
_cell.length_a   1.000
_cell.length_b   1.000
_cell.length_c   1.000
_cell.angle_alpha   90.00
_cell.angle_beta   90.00
_cell.angle_gamma   90.00
#
_symmetry.space_group_name_H-M   'P 1'
#
loop_
_entity.id
_entity.type
_entity.pdbx_description
1 polymer ?
#
loop_
_entity_poly.entity_id
_entity_poly.type
_entity_poly.pdbx_seq_one_letter_code
_entity_poly.pdbx_strand_id
1 'polypeptide(L)' 'MSTIDIFERLRNGETISPTNAEAYRMREESFVTKKLLVQMNNTPDPNEIRNLLGQITGSEIDESVVVFTPLHINYG' A
#
# COMPACT_ATOMS: atom_id res chain seq x y z
N MET A 1 17.59 -3.94 23.21
CA MET A 1 17.04 -2.66 22.75
C MET A 1 15.86 -3.00 21.86
N SER A 2 14.68 -2.44 22.12
CA SER A 2 13.49 -2.70 21.31
C SER A 2 13.76 -2.18 19.90
N THR A 3 13.95 -3.10 18.95
CA THR A 3 14.06 -2.81 17.52
C THR A 3 12.65 -2.56 17.01
N ILE A 4 12.13 -1.37 17.26
CA ILE A 4 10.84 -0.93 16.70
C ILE A 4 10.93 -1.09 15.19
N ASP A 5 9.99 -1.84 14.61
CA ASP A 5 9.92 -2.15 13.18
C ASP A 5 9.87 -0.86 12.35
N ILE A 6 10.57 -0.83 11.20
CA ILE A 6 10.63 0.36 10.35
C ILE A 6 9.25 0.91 9.94
N PHE A 7 8.23 0.04 9.80
CA PHE A 7 6.88 0.48 9.49
C PHE A 7 6.15 1.06 10.70
N GLU A 8 6.45 0.61 11.92
CA GLU A 8 5.93 1.24 13.13
C GLU A 8 6.50 2.66 13.28
N ARG A 9 7.80 2.84 13.04
CA ARG A 9 8.43 4.17 13.00
C ARG A 9 7.82 5.07 11.92
N LEU A 10 7.59 4.52 10.73
CA LEU A 10 6.94 5.24 9.63
C LEU A 10 5.51 5.67 10.01
N ARG A 11 4.72 4.78 10.64
CA ARG A 11 3.36 5.08 11.14
C ARG A 11 3.37 6.13 12.25
N ASN A 12 4.43 6.18 13.06
CA ASN A 12 4.63 7.20 14.10
C ASN A 12 5.10 8.56 13.53
N GLY A 13 5.26 8.69 12.21
CA GLY A 13 5.67 9.93 11.55
C GLY A 13 7.17 10.25 11.68
N GLU A 14 7.99 9.26 12.05
CA GLU A 14 9.43 9.46 12.12
C GLU A 14 10.06 9.63 10.74
N THR A 15 11.09 10.48 10.64
CA THR A 15 11.93 10.53 9.44
C THR A 15 12.84 9.30 9.39
N ILE A 16 12.74 8.53 8.31
CA ILE A 16 13.58 7.36 8.07
C ILE A 16 14.80 7.75 7.23
N SER A 17 16.00 7.59 7.80
CA SER A 17 17.26 7.84 7.07
C SER A 17 17.41 6.87 5.88
N PRO A 18 17.90 7.34 4.71
CA PRO A 18 18.28 6.46 3.59
C PRO A 18 19.36 5.42 3.95
N THR A 19 20.17 5.67 4.99
CA THR A 19 21.21 4.75 5.47
C THR A 19 20.71 3.78 6.55
N ASN A 20 19.42 3.80 6.89
CA ASN A 20 18.85 2.85 7.83
C ASN A 20 18.95 1.43 7.23
N ALA A 21 19.43 0.47 8.04
CA ALA A 21 19.63 -0.92 7.63
C ALA A 21 18.35 -1.59 7.10
N GLU A 22 17.17 -1.14 7.54
CA GLU A 22 15.88 -1.67 7.11
C GLU A 22 15.21 -0.85 6.00
N ALA A 23 15.82 0.27 5.54
CA ALA A 23 15.20 1.17 4.57
C ALA A 23 14.81 0.49 3.24
N TYR A 24 15.49 -0.61 2.89
CA TYR A 24 15.18 -1.40 1.70
C TYR A 24 13.77 -1.99 1.73
N ARG A 25 13.25 -2.34 2.92
CA ARG A 25 11.92 -2.96 3.10
C ARG A 25 10.80 -2.04 2.62
N MET A 26 10.93 -0.73 2.80
CA MET A 26 9.98 0.26 2.29
C MET A 26 9.78 0.14 0.78
N ARG A 27 10.88 -0.02 0.03
CA ARG A 27 10.80 -0.24 -1.42
C ARG A 27 10.16 -1.59 -1.72
N GLU A 28 10.61 -2.66 -1.09
CA GLU A 28 10.09 -4.01 -1.35
C GLU A 28 8.58 -4.09 -1.16
N GLU A 29 8.07 -3.59 -0.03
CA GLU A 29 6.63 -3.58 0.25
C GLU A 29 5.84 -2.66 -0.70
N SER A 30 6.43 -1.55 -1.15
CA SER A 30 5.78 -0.72 -2.18
C SER A 30 5.63 -1.45 -3.52
N PHE A 31 6.55 -2.35 -3.86
CA PHE A 31 6.46 -3.18 -5.06
C PHE A 31 5.50 -4.36 -4.88
N VAL A 32 5.29 -4.85 -3.66
CA VAL A 32 4.19 -5.79 -3.36
C VAL A 32 2.85 -5.12 -3.66
N THR A 33 2.62 -3.92 -3.12
CA THR A 33 1.43 -3.11 -3.41
C THR A 33 1.29 -2.80 -4.90
N LYS A 34 2.40 -2.49 -5.58
CA LYS A 34 2.41 -2.18 -7.02
C LYS A 34 1.85 -3.31 -7.88
N LYS A 35 2.03 -4.57 -7.50
CA LYS A 35 1.47 -5.72 -8.26
C LYS A 35 -0.05 -5.66 -8.31
N LEU A 36 -0.69 -5.38 -7.17
CA LEU A 36 -2.14 -5.20 -7.09
C LEU A 36 -2.60 -3.93 -7.83
N LEU A 37 -1.85 -2.83 -7.72
CA LEU A 37 -2.17 -1.60 -8.46
C LEU A 37 -2.11 -1.77 -9.99
N VAL A 38 -1.21 -2.60 -10.51
CA VAL A 38 -1.19 -2.91 -11.94
C VAL A 38 -2.47 -3.62 -12.36
N GLN A 39 -2.97 -4.57 -11.57
CA GLN A 39 -4.26 -5.22 -11.84
C GLN A 39 -5.40 -4.21 -11.75
N MET A 40 -5.44 -3.44 -10.64
CA MET A 40 -6.50 -2.48 -10.35
C MET A 40 -6.62 -1.42 -11.44
N ASN A 41 -5.49 -0.87 -11.90
CA ASN A 41 -5.48 0.18 -12.91
C ASN A 41 -5.77 -0.31 -14.35
N ASN A 42 -5.85 -1.63 -14.58
CA ASN A 42 -6.14 -2.19 -15.91
C ASN A 42 -7.52 -2.85 -16.01
N THR A 43 -8.27 -2.98 -14.92
CA THR A 43 -9.65 -3.49 -14.96
C THR A 43 -10.66 -2.34 -15.12
N PRO A 44 -11.71 -2.50 -15.95
CA PRO A 44 -12.82 -1.56 -16.02
C PRO A 44 -13.94 -1.86 -15.00
N ASP A 45 -13.89 -2.99 -14.28
CA ASP A 45 -14.97 -3.40 -13.36
C ASP A 45 -14.84 -2.68 -12.00
N PRO A 46 -15.81 -1.83 -11.61
CA PRO A 46 -15.77 -1.12 -10.33
C PRO A 46 -15.75 -2.06 -9.11
N ASN A 47 -16.33 -3.25 -9.19
CA ASN A 47 -16.29 -4.23 -8.09
C ASN A 47 -14.90 -4.84 -7.94
N GLU A 48 -14.22 -5.12 -9.05
CA GLU A 48 -12.84 -5.62 -9.04
C GLU A 48 -11.88 -4.55 -8.52
N ILE A 49 -12.05 -3.29 -8.94
CA ILE A 49 -11.29 -2.15 -8.40
C ILE A 49 -11.42 -2.08 -6.88
N ARG A 50 -12.65 -2.14 -6.36
CA ARG A 50 -12.93 -2.10 -4.92
C ARG A 50 -12.33 -3.29 -4.17
N ASN A 51 -12.46 -4.50 -4.72
CA ASN A 51 -11.87 -5.72 -4.13
C ASN A 51 -10.34 -5.65 -4.07
N LEU A 52 -9.69 -5.15 -5.13
CA LEU A 52 -8.24 -4.96 -5.16
C LEU A 52 -7.78 -3.88 -4.17
N LEU A 53 -8.53 -2.79 -4.02
CA LEU A 53 -8.28 -1.80 -2.97
C LEU A 53 -8.41 -2.39 -1.56
N GLY A 54 -9.38 -3.28 -1.35
CA GLY A 54 -9.53 -3.99 -0.08
C GLY A 54 -8.35 -4.91 0.24
N GLN A 55 -7.81 -5.60 -0.77
CA GLN A 55 -6.58 -6.39 -0.63
C GLN A 55 -5.36 -5.51 -0.31
N ILE A 56 -5.26 -4.33 -0.94
CA ILE A 56 -4.17 -3.40 -0.67
C ILE A 56 -4.23 -2.88 0.77
N THR A 57 -5.41 -2.47 1.25
CA THR A 57 -5.60 -1.88 2.59
C THR A 57 -5.78 -2.91 3.72
N GLY A 58 -5.85 -4.20 3.39
CA GLY A 58 -6.12 -5.26 4.36
C GLY A 58 -7.50 -5.16 5.03
N SER A 59 -8.45 -4.45 4.41
CA SER A 59 -9.79 -4.22 4.98
C SER A 59 -10.88 -4.27 3.91
N GLU A 60 -12.10 -4.63 4.31
CA GLU A 60 -13.24 -4.58 3.39
C GLU A 60 -13.57 -3.11 3.05
N ILE A 61 -13.72 -2.84 1.75
CA ILE A 61 -14.16 -1.53 1.26
C ILE A 61 -15.67 -1.59 1.03
N ASP A 62 -16.39 -0.69 1.70
CA ASP A 62 -17.85 -0.55 1.62
C ASP A 62 -18.33 -0.43 0.16
N GLU A 63 -19.49 -1.03 -0.13
CA GLU A 63 -20.04 -1.10 -1.49
C GLU A 63 -20.42 0.27 -2.09
N SER A 64 -20.57 1.31 -1.27
CA SER A 64 -20.81 2.68 -1.73
C SER A 64 -19.56 3.38 -2.29
N VAL A 65 -18.37 2.82 -2.11
CA VAL A 65 -17.11 3.43 -2.54
C VAL A 65 -16.85 3.15 -4.02
N VAL A 66 -16.58 4.24 -4.77
CA VAL A 66 -16.15 4.18 -6.17
C VAL A 66 -14.78 4.85 -6.29
N VAL A 67 -13.85 4.18 -6.96
CA VAL A 67 -12.50 4.70 -7.25
C VAL A 67 -12.27 4.71 -8.75
N PHE A 68 -11.87 5.87 -9.27
CA PHE A 68 -11.45 6.00 -10.66
C PHE A 68 -9.96 5.70 -10.79
N THR A 69 -9.62 4.88 -11.77
CA THR A 69 -8.23 4.51 -12.10
C THR A 69 -7.69 5.43 -13.20
N PRO A 70 -6.37 5.69 -13.25
CA PRO A 70 -5.32 5.08 -12.42
C PRO A 70 -5.17 5.71 -11.02
N LEU A 71 -4.99 4.86 -10.00
CA LEU A 71 -4.57 5.24 -8.65
C LEU A 71 -3.07 4.94 -8.44
N HIS A 72 -2.40 5.80 -7.67
CA HIS A 72 -1.00 5.61 -7.25
C HIS A 72 -0.88 5.75 -5.73
N ILE A 73 -0.52 4.66 -5.05
CA ILE A 73 -0.28 4.62 -3.61
C ILE A 73 0.96 3.75 -3.31
N ASN A 74 1.68 4.10 -2.25
CA ASN A 74 2.92 3.39 -1.87
C ASN A 74 2.63 2.14 -1.04
N TYR A 75 1.67 2.23 -0.12
CA TYR A 75 1.29 1.19 0.83
C TYR A 75 -0.24 1.26 1.02
N GLY A 76 -0.85 0.19 1.52
CA GLY A 76 -2.24 0.16 1.97
C GLY A 76 -2.33 -0.34 3.41
#